data_AF-A0A534P965-F1
#
_entry.id   AF-A0A534P965-F1
#
_cell.length_a   1.000
_cell.length_b   1.000
_cell.length_c   1.000
_cell.angle_alpha   90.00
_cell.angle_beta   90.00
_cell.angle_gamma   90.00
#
_symmetry.space_group_name_H-M   'P 1'
#
loop_
_entity.id
_entity.type
_entity.pdbx_description
1 polymer ?
#
loop_
_entity_poly.entity_id
_entity_poly.type
_entity_poly.pdbx_seq_one_letter_code
_entity_poly.pdbx_strand_id
1 'polypeptide(L)'
;MIALPSGRLTVLLPEGTDQNEAVAALDVSIEANATDLSIVPPFVMVLYGGGDAGVLARRRSEAFPSGSRLDALRGDGSLAWSVRVPFLARQPPIDGNGRVYLVGLGVAAIDLEGKMLWLNPSPVPVRASAFADGTLALARGSELQIMAPDGSVRQTLRAGEELTSFPAIGPDASVWVASAKTLYVAR
;
A
#
# COMPACT_ATOMS: atom_id res chain seq x y z
N MET A 1 -12.06 15.02 -24.26
CA MET A 1 -12.91 14.00 -23.62
C MET A 1 -14.35 14.49 -23.69
N ILE A 2 -15.22 13.81 -24.43
CA ILE A 2 -16.66 14.12 -24.50
C ILE A 2 -17.37 12.94 -23.85
N ALA A 3 -18.10 13.18 -22.76
CA ALA A 3 -18.90 12.16 -22.11
C ALA A 3 -20.16 11.90 -22.96
N LEU A 4 -20.38 10.64 -23.35
CA LEU A 4 -21.58 10.24 -24.05
C LEU A 4 -22.71 9.96 -23.04
N PRO A 5 -23.98 10.22 -23.38
CA PRO A 5 -25.13 9.89 -22.54
C PRO A 5 -25.24 8.40 -22.13
N SER A 6 -24.48 7.51 -22.78
CA SER A 6 -24.44 6.07 -22.55
C SER A 6 -23.48 5.61 -21.44
N GLY A 7 -22.77 6.52 -20.75
CA GLY A 7 -21.72 6.12 -19.79
C GLY A 7 -20.45 5.60 -20.46
N ARG A 8 -20.23 5.97 -21.73
CA ARG A 8 -18.98 5.75 -22.48
C ARG A 8 -18.27 7.08 -22.74
N LEU A 9 -16.94 7.05 -22.78
CA LEU A 9 -16.11 8.17 -23.22
C LEU A 9 -15.52 7.79 -24.57
N THR A 10 -15.47 8.77 -25.48
CA THR A 10 -14.56 8.66 -26.61
C THR A 10 -13.14 9.00 -26.14
N VAL A 11 -12.24 8.02 -26.19
CA VAL A 11 -10.81 8.22 -25.93
C VAL A 11 -10.13 8.52 -27.25
N LEU A 12 -9.45 9.66 -27.33
CA LEU A 12 -8.63 10.02 -28.48
C LEU A 12 -7.22 9.49 -28.20
N LEU A 13 -6.86 8.38 -28.83
CA LEU A 13 -5.46 7.96 -28.92
C LEU A 13 -4.72 8.79 -29.99
N PRO A 14 -3.40 9.01 -29.86
CA PRO A 14 -2.61 9.70 -30.90
C PRO A 14 -2.67 9.02 -32.27
N GLU A 15 -2.91 7.70 -32.29
CA GLU A 15 -3.01 6.87 -33.49
C GLU A 15 -4.38 6.18 -33.47
N GLY A 16 -5.37 6.72 -34.19
CA GLY A 16 -6.77 6.29 -34.12
C GLY A 16 -7.04 4.91 -34.76
N THR A 17 -7.83 4.09 -34.09
CA THR A 17 -8.54 2.93 -34.70
C THR A 17 -10.03 2.95 -34.33
N ASP A 18 -10.84 2.25 -35.12
CA ASP A 18 -12.26 2.55 -35.39
C ASP A 18 -13.28 2.29 -34.28
N GLN A 19 -12.86 2.05 -33.03
CA GLN A 19 -13.83 1.88 -31.95
C GLN A 19 -13.72 2.86 -30.80
N ASN A 20 -12.57 3.51 -30.53
CA ASN A 20 -12.34 4.66 -29.61
C ASN A 20 -13.26 4.85 -28.38
N GLU A 21 -13.91 3.79 -27.89
CA GLU A 21 -14.90 3.81 -26.83
C GLU A 21 -14.27 3.18 -25.60
N ALA A 22 -14.21 3.95 -24.53
CA ALA A 22 -13.86 3.46 -23.21
C ALA A 22 -15.07 3.55 -22.29
N VAL A 23 -15.04 2.76 -21.23
CA VAL A 23 -15.95 2.92 -20.09
C VAL A 23 -15.72 4.32 -19.51
N ALA A 24 -16.78 5.15 -19.42
CA ALA A 24 -16.65 6.50 -18.87
C ALA A 24 -16.41 6.49 -17.37
N ALA A 25 -17.11 5.58 -16.70
CA ALA A 25 -17.04 5.32 -15.29
C ALA A 25 -17.54 3.89 -15.05
N LEU A 26 -16.84 3.16 -14.17
CA LEU A 26 -17.32 1.91 -13.60
C LEU A 26 -17.52 2.16 -12.10
N ASP A 27 -18.77 2.18 -11.67
CA ASP A 27 -19.09 2.33 -10.26
C ASP A 27 -19.03 0.95 -9.59
N VAL A 28 -17.96 0.71 -8.83
CA VAL A 28 -17.80 -0.52 -8.05
C VAL A 28 -18.22 -0.23 -6.61
N SER A 29 -19.27 -0.90 -6.15
CA SER A 29 -19.68 -0.83 -4.74
C SER A 29 -18.68 -1.62 -3.89
N ILE A 30 -18.14 -0.99 -2.84
CA ILE A 30 -17.27 -1.63 -1.86
C ILE A 30 -18.00 -1.76 -0.51
N GLU A 31 -17.65 -2.81 0.24
CA GLU A 31 -18.37 -3.18 1.46
C GLU A 31 -18.10 -2.27 2.66
N ALA A 32 -17.02 -1.47 2.63
CA ALA A 32 -16.59 -0.64 3.74
C ALA A 32 -15.83 0.61 3.27
N ASN A 33 -15.56 1.53 4.19
CA ASN A 33 -14.75 2.71 3.91
C ASN A 33 -13.29 2.30 3.63
N ALA A 34 -12.87 2.41 2.39
CA ALA A 34 -11.47 2.29 2.01
C ALA A 34 -10.66 3.47 2.57
N THR A 35 -9.45 3.21 3.04
CA THR A 35 -8.53 4.24 3.56
C THR A 35 -7.41 4.58 2.59
N ASP A 36 -6.95 3.60 1.82
CA ASP A 36 -5.90 3.77 0.82
C ASP A 36 -6.20 2.90 -0.42
N LEU A 37 -5.67 3.32 -1.57
CA LEU A 37 -5.80 2.64 -2.85
C LEU A 37 -4.42 2.51 -3.50
N SER A 38 -4.15 1.41 -4.20
CA SER A 38 -2.97 1.27 -5.05
C SER A 38 -3.27 0.41 -6.28
N ILE A 39 -2.51 0.59 -7.35
CA ILE A 39 -2.64 -0.23 -8.57
C ILE A 39 -1.43 -1.16 -8.64
N VAL A 40 -1.69 -2.46 -8.69
CA VAL A 40 -0.68 -3.50 -8.84
C VAL A 40 -1.17 -4.44 -9.92
N PRO A 41 -0.82 -4.21 -11.20
CA PRO A 41 -1.39 -4.95 -12.31
C PRO A 41 -1.31 -6.46 -12.09
N PRO A 42 -2.41 -7.21 -12.34
CA PRO A 42 -3.66 -6.78 -12.97
C PRO A 42 -4.72 -6.22 -12.01
N PHE A 43 -4.38 -5.98 -10.74
CA PHE A 43 -5.32 -5.68 -9.68
C PHE A 43 -5.33 -4.20 -9.25
N VAL A 44 -6.49 -3.76 -8.79
CA VAL A 44 -6.65 -2.58 -7.95
C VAL A 44 -6.71 -3.05 -6.50
N MET A 45 -5.76 -2.61 -5.69
CA MET A 45 -5.64 -2.94 -4.28
C MET A 45 -6.39 -1.89 -3.45
N VAL A 46 -7.36 -2.35 -2.67
CA VAL A 46 -8.19 -1.51 -1.80
C VAL A 46 -7.92 -1.88 -0.35
N LEU A 47 -7.36 -0.93 0.41
CA LEU A 47 -7.08 -1.12 1.82
C LEU A 47 -8.23 -0.59 2.67
N TYR A 48 -8.62 -1.40 3.64
CA TYR A 48 -9.58 -1.05 4.69
C TYR A 48 -8.87 -1.15 6.03
N GLY A 49 -8.92 -0.09 6.83
CA GLY A 49 -8.38 -0.13 8.18
C GLY A 49 -8.45 1.21 8.88
N GLY A 50 -9.11 1.25 10.03
CA GLY A 50 -9.04 2.36 10.97
C GLY A 50 -9.51 3.71 10.40
N GLY A 51 -10.81 3.84 10.10
CA GLY A 51 -11.42 5.17 10.25
C GLY A 51 -11.10 5.66 11.66
N ASP A 52 -10.71 6.92 11.80
CA ASP A 52 -10.28 7.55 13.05
C ASP A 52 -10.92 6.86 14.25
N ALA A 53 -10.12 6.18 15.06
CA ALA A 53 -10.56 5.56 16.31
C ALA A 53 -10.83 6.65 17.36
N GLY A 54 -11.70 7.58 16.99
CA GLY A 54 -12.23 8.72 17.70
C GLY A 54 -13.26 9.35 16.77
N VAL A 55 -14.54 9.23 17.13
CA VAL A 55 -15.71 9.88 16.49
C VAL A 55 -16.43 9.02 15.43
N LEU A 56 -17.43 8.27 15.91
CA LEU A 56 -18.66 7.79 15.23
C LEU A 56 -18.83 6.31 14.81
N ALA A 57 -18.32 5.34 15.57
CA ALA A 57 -18.90 4.00 15.54
C ALA A 57 -20.17 3.91 16.42
N ARG A 58 -21.30 4.44 15.94
CA ARG A 58 -22.63 4.10 16.45
C ARG A 58 -23.54 3.65 15.33
N ARG A 59 -23.43 2.38 14.94
CA ARG A 59 -24.52 1.37 14.93
C ARG A 59 -24.09 0.13 14.14
N ARG A 60 -24.33 -1.03 14.78
CA ARG A 60 -24.55 -2.38 14.21
C ARG A 60 -23.37 -3.10 13.53
N SER A 61 -22.75 -3.96 14.34
CA SER A 61 -22.37 -5.36 14.07
C SER A 61 -21.35 -5.76 13.02
N GLU A 62 -20.43 -4.90 12.61
CA GLU A 62 -19.14 -5.35 12.04
C GLU A 62 -17.99 -4.48 12.58
N ALA A 63 -17.72 -4.61 13.87
CA ALA A 63 -16.51 -4.06 14.45
C ALA A 63 -15.33 -4.94 14.01
N PHE A 64 -14.52 -4.49 13.06
CA PHE A 64 -13.22 -5.12 12.76
C PHE A 64 -12.31 -4.94 13.99
N PRO A 65 -12.08 -5.96 14.83
CA PRO A 65 -11.32 -5.76 16.05
C PRO A 65 -9.84 -5.71 15.64
N SER A 66 -9.21 -4.54 15.73
CA SER A 66 -7.75 -4.31 15.71
C SER A 66 -6.92 -4.50 14.43
N GLY A 67 -7.49 -4.86 13.27
CA GLY A 67 -6.71 -5.15 12.05
C GLY A 67 -7.09 -4.36 10.80
N SER A 68 -6.36 -4.62 9.70
CA SER A 68 -6.65 -4.13 8.35
C SER A 68 -7.00 -5.28 7.40
N ARG A 69 -7.83 -4.99 6.39
CA ARG A 69 -8.13 -5.88 5.25
C ARG A 69 -7.60 -5.25 3.97
N LEU A 70 -6.98 -6.04 3.11
CA LEU A 70 -6.63 -5.67 1.75
C LEU A 70 -7.44 -6.53 0.78
N ASP A 71 -8.21 -5.89 -0.10
CA ASP A 71 -8.90 -6.57 -1.19
C ASP A 71 -8.18 -6.28 -2.50
N ALA A 72 -8.00 -7.30 -3.33
CA ALA A 72 -7.56 -7.17 -4.71
C ALA A 72 -8.76 -7.28 -5.64
N LEU A 73 -9.05 -6.22 -6.37
CA LEU A 73 -10.11 -6.18 -7.37
C LEU A 73 -9.51 -6.31 -8.77
N ARG A 74 -10.19 -7.03 -9.66
CA ARG A 74 -9.84 -7.05 -11.09
C ARG A 74 -10.29 -5.75 -11.76
N GLY A 75 -9.85 -5.53 -13.00
CA GLY A 75 -10.23 -4.35 -13.78
C GLY A 75 -11.74 -4.18 -14.03
N ASP A 76 -12.53 -5.24 -13.83
CA ASP A 76 -14.00 -5.22 -13.89
C ASP A 76 -14.67 -4.97 -12.53
N GLY A 77 -13.88 -4.73 -11.47
CA GLY A 77 -14.36 -4.51 -10.11
C GLY A 77 -14.66 -5.79 -9.32
N SER A 78 -14.54 -6.97 -9.93
CA SER A 78 -14.77 -8.23 -9.22
C SER A 78 -13.65 -8.51 -8.21
N LEU A 79 -14.02 -9.02 -7.03
CA LEU A 79 -13.04 -9.44 -6.01
C LEU A 79 -12.23 -10.64 -6.52
N ALA A 80 -10.91 -10.51 -6.53
CA ALA A 80 -9.98 -11.61 -6.81
C ALA A 80 -9.63 -12.37 -5.54
N TRP A 81 -9.19 -11.64 -4.51
CA TRP A 81 -8.84 -12.20 -3.21
C TRP A 81 -8.87 -11.12 -2.13
N SER A 82 -8.88 -11.55 -0.87
CA SER A 82 -8.82 -10.69 0.32
C SER A 82 -7.84 -11.25 1.34
N VAL A 83 -7.05 -10.38 1.96
CA VAL A 83 -6.12 -10.71 3.05
C VAL A 83 -6.41 -9.83 4.26
N ARG A 84 -6.23 -10.38 5.46
CA ARG A 84 -6.32 -9.62 6.73
C ARG A 84 -5.00 -9.68 7.49
N VAL A 85 -4.65 -8.55 8.11
CA VAL A 85 -3.53 -8.43 9.06
C VAL A 85 -4.03 -7.97 10.41
N PRO A 86 -3.40 -8.41 11.52
CA PRO A 86 -3.86 -8.12 12.89
C PRO A 86 -3.44 -6.73 13.39
N PHE A 87 -3.08 -5.82 12.49
CA PHE A 87 -2.63 -4.48 12.82
C PHE A 87 -3.18 -3.46 11.84
N LEU A 88 -3.22 -2.19 12.25
CA LEU A 88 -3.56 -1.08 11.36
C LEU A 88 -2.44 -0.86 10.35
N ALA A 89 -2.73 -1.11 9.08
CA ALA A 89 -1.88 -0.80 7.95
C ALA A 89 -2.30 0.54 7.31
N ARG A 90 -1.38 1.16 6.59
CA ARG A 90 -1.57 2.35 5.75
C ARG A 90 -1.15 2.03 4.32
N GLN A 91 -1.06 3.06 3.48
CA GLN A 91 -0.68 2.96 2.07
C GLN A 91 0.40 1.88 1.81
N PRO A 92 0.08 0.85 1.00
CA PRO A 92 0.96 -0.27 0.78
C PRO A 92 2.12 0.10 -0.16
N PRO A 93 3.40 -0.14 0.21
CA PRO A 93 4.48 -0.17 -0.77
C PRO A 93 4.37 -1.41 -1.66
N ILE A 94 4.93 -1.29 -2.87
CA ILE A 94 4.90 -2.33 -3.91
C ILE A 94 6.31 -2.43 -4.50
N ASP A 95 6.82 -3.65 -4.69
CA ASP A 95 8.12 -3.89 -5.34
C ASP A 95 8.02 -4.00 -6.87
N GLY A 96 9.16 -4.20 -7.54
CA GLY A 96 9.24 -4.36 -8.98
C GLY A 96 8.66 -5.68 -9.51
N ASN A 97 8.33 -6.62 -8.63
CA ASN A 97 7.77 -7.93 -8.95
C ASN A 97 6.26 -8.02 -8.64
N GLY A 98 5.65 -6.91 -8.22
CA GLY A 98 4.22 -6.85 -7.87
C GLY A 98 3.88 -7.41 -6.50
N ARG A 99 4.88 -7.67 -5.63
CA ARG A 99 4.61 -8.01 -4.24
C ARG A 99 4.08 -6.77 -3.52
N VAL A 100 3.03 -6.97 -2.73
CA VAL A 100 2.37 -5.91 -1.97
C VAL A 100 2.74 -6.04 -0.51
N TYR A 101 3.04 -4.91 0.12
CA TYR A 101 3.38 -4.87 1.53
C TYR A 101 2.33 -4.09 2.32
N LEU A 102 1.87 -4.62 3.45
CA LEU A 102 1.02 -3.88 4.38
C LEU A 102 1.86 -3.35 5.53
N VAL A 103 1.87 -2.04 5.72
CA VAL A 103 2.81 -1.36 6.62
C VAL A 103 2.07 -0.38 7.52
N GLY A 104 2.34 -0.45 8.82
CA GLY A 104 1.76 0.44 9.82
C GLY A 104 2.20 0.00 11.21
N LEU A 105 1.32 -0.63 11.99
CA LEU A 105 1.67 -1.27 13.28
C LEU A 105 2.25 -2.68 13.09
N GLY A 106 3.07 -2.83 12.05
CA GLY A 106 3.64 -4.09 11.60
C GLY A 106 3.99 -4.01 10.12
N VAL A 107 4.56 -5.09 9.61
CA VAL A 107 4.87 -5.27 8.20
C VAL A 107 4.43 -6.67 7.78
N ALA A 108 3.77 -6.78 6.64
CA ALA A 108 3.40 -8.05 6.03
C ALA A 108 3.72 -8.01 4.54
N ALA A 109 4.10 -9.15 3.96
CA ALA A 109 4.25 -9.32 2.51
C ALA A 109 3.21 -10.27 1.96
N ILE A 110 2.59 -9.87 0.86
CA ILE A 110 1.54 -10.59 0.16
C ILE A 110 1.95 -10.70 -1.31
N ASP A 111 1.86 -11.90 -1.88
CA ASP A 111 2.06 -12.10 -3.32
C ASP A 111 0.79 -11.74 -4.14
N LEU A 112 0.90 -11.79 -5.47
CA LEU A 112 -0.22 -11.44 -6.36
C LEU A 112 -1.35 -12.46 -6.35
N GLU A 113 -1.11 -13.64 -5.77
CA GLU A 113 -2.10 -14.68 -5.53
C GLU A 113 -2.84 -14.50 -4.19
N GLY A 114 -2.49 -13.45 -3.42
CA GLY A 114 -3.12 -13.14 -2.15
C GLY A 114 -2.61 -14.01 -0.99
N LYS A 115 -1.47 -14.68 -1.13
CA LYS A 115 -0.85 -15.47 -0.07
C LYS A 115 0.06 -14.60 0.79
N MET A 116 -0.14 -14.70 2.10
CA MET A 116 0.76 -14.13 3.10
C MET A 116 2.10 -14.88 3.05
N LEU A 117 3.16 -14.19 2.63
CA LEU A 117 4.52 -14.75 2.59
C LEU A 117 5.17 -14.71 3.97
N TRP A 118 5.02 -13.57 4.67
CA TRP A 118 5.47 -13.38 6.03
C TRP A 118 4.72 -12.23 6.71
N LEU A 119 4.78 -12.19 8.05
CA LEU A 119 4.09 -11.23 8.90
C LEU A 119 4.93 -10.90 10.14
N ASN A 120 5.19 -9.62 10.36
CA ASN A 120 5.99 -9.10 11.47
C ASN A 120 5.26 -7.93 12.16
N PRO A 121 4.43 -8.18 13.19
CA PRO A 121 3.79 -7.13 13.97
C PRO A 121 4.81 -6.21 14.64
N SER A 122 4.42 -4.96 14.88
CA SER A 122 5.28 -3.96 15.52
C SER A 122 4.51 -3.21 16.61
N PRO A 123 5.09 -3.03 17.81
CA PRO A 123 4.45 -2.23 18.87
C PRO A 123 4.50 -0.73 18.58
N VAL A 124 5.29 -0.30 17.60
CA VAL A 124 5.43 1.10 17.18
C VAL A 124 5.16 1.25 15.69
N PRO A 125 4.72 2.43 15.22
CA PRO A 125 4.50 2.68 13.80
C PRO A 125 5.76 2.41 12.96
N VAL A 126 5.55 1.76 11.83
CA VAL A 126 6.52 1.48 10.79
C VAL A 126 6.12 2.24 9.54
N ARG A 127 7.11 2.82 8.87
CA ARG A 127 6.97 3.38 7.52
C ARG A 127 7.96 2.67 6.62
N ALA A 128 7.60 2.47 5.36
CA ALA A 128 8.43 1.68 4.47
C ALA A 128 8.43 2.17 3.03
N SER A 129 9.48 1.82 2.31
CA SER A 129 9.51 1.83 0.85
C SER A 129 10.19 0.56 0.35
N ALA A 130 9.72 0.07 -0.79
CA ALA A 130 10.23 -1.14 -1.41
C ALA A 130 11.19 -0.80 -2.54
N PHE A 131 12.28 -1.54 -2.61
CA PHE A 131 13.16 -1.60 -3.77
C PHE A 131 12.54 -2.51 -4.83
N ALA A 132 13.04 -2.42 -6.07
CA ALA A 132 12.56 -3.26 -7.17
C ALA A 132 12.80 -4.77 -6.92
N ASP A 133 13.84 -5.12 -6.16
CA ASP A 133 14.21 -6.51 -5.83
C ASP A 133 13.41 -7.10 -4.65
N GLY A 134 12.47 -6.34 -4.07
CA GLY A 134 11.67 -6.75 -2.92
C GLY A 134 12.33 -6.50 -1.55
N THR A 135 13.54 -5.94 -1.52
CA THR A 135 14.14 -5.40 -0.29
C THR A 135 13.29 -4.22 0.20
N LEU A 136 13.17 -4.03 1.51
CA LEU A 136 12.47 -2.90 2.12
C LEU A 136 13.43 -2.01 2.91
N ALA A 137 13.29 -0.70 2.74
CA ALA A 137 13.75 0.28 3.71
C ALA A 137 12.63 0.57 4.69
N LEU A 138 12.87 0.37 5.99
CA LEU A 138 11.88 0.55 7.06
C LEU A 138 12.34 1.61 8.05
N ALA A 139 11.52 2.62 8.32
CA ALA A 139 11.69 3.52 9.47
C ALA A 139 10.79 3.04 10.61
N ARG A 140 11.40 2.70 11.75
CA ARG A 140 10.72 2.21 12.97
C ARG A 140 11.32 2.91 14.20
N GLY A 141 10.60 3.87 14.77
CA GLY A 141 11.15 4.72 15.83
C GLY A 141 12.39 5.47 15.33
N SER A 142 13.53 5.31 15.99
CA SER A 142 14.81 5.88 15.55
C SER A 142 15.65 4.94 14.65
N GLU A 143 15.12 3.78 14.27
CA GLU A 143 15.85 2.80 13.46
C GLU A 143 15.44 2.87 11.99
N LEU A 144 16.43 3.00 11.10
CA LEU A 144 16.32 2.72 9.69
C LEU A 144 16.83 1.29 9.45
N GLN A 145 15.95 0.38 9.06
CA GLN A 145 16.27 -1.03 8.83
C GLN A 145 16.20 -1.37 7.34
N ILE A 146 17.14 -2.17 6.86
CA ILE A 146 17.10 -2.78 5.53
C ILE A 146 16.67 -4.24 5.71
N MET A 147 15.48 -4.56 5.24
CA MET A 147 14.86 -5.87 5.37
C MET A 147 14.86 -6.59 4.02
N ALA A 148 15.30 -7.84 4.01
CA ALA A 148 15.32 -8.69 2.84
C ALA A 148 13.90 -9.10 2.39
N PRO A 149 13.73 -9.56 1.14
CA PRO A 149 12.45 -10.05 0.64
C PRO A 149 11.86 -11.22 1.44
N ASP A 150 12.67 -11.97 2.20
CA ASP A 150 12.20 -13.06 3.06
C ASP A 150 11.71 -12.58 4.44
N GLY A 151 11.76 -11.27 4.71
CA GLY A 151 11.34 -10.66 5.97
C GLY A 151 12.45 -10.57 7.02
N SER A 152 13.67 -11.05 6.75
CA SER A 152 14.81 -10.92 7.65
C SER A 152 15.46 -9.54 7.59
N VAL A 153 15.90 -8.99 8.72
CA VAL A 153 16.62 -7.71 8.75
C VAL A 153 18.10 -7.95 8.44
N ARG A 154 18.61 -7.32 7.38
CA ARG A 154 20.03 -7.39 6.97
C ARG A 154 20.89 -6.36 7.70
N GLN A 155 20.35 -5.16 7.90
CA GLN A 155 21.09 -4.05 8.47
C GLN A 155 20.15 -3.14 9.26
N THR A 156 20.68 -2.54 10.33
CA THR A 156 20.00 -1.51 11.12
C THR A 156 20.93 -0.34 11.32
N LEU A 157 20.45 0.86 11.00
CA LEU A 157 21.09 2.14 11.25
C LEU A 157 20.27 2.88 12.30
N ARG A 158 20.94 3.43 13.32
CA ARG A 158 20.27 4.16 14.41
C ARG A 158 20.48 5.66 14.25
N ALA A 159 19.40 6.38 14.09
CA ALA A 159 19.37 7.84 14.19
C ALA A 159 19.42 8.27 15.67
N GLY A 160 19.79 9.53 15.91
CA GLY A 160 19.79 10.12 17.25
C GLY A 160 18.40 10.51 17.77
N GLU A 161 17.37 10.40 16.93
CA GLU A 161 16.00 10.85 17.18
C GLU A 161 15.00 10.01 16.37
N GLU A 162 13.71 10.18 16.65
CA GLU A 162 12.65 9.49 15.94
C GLU A 162 12.59 9.89 14.46
N LEU A 163 12.51 8.88 13.59
CA LEU A 163 12.30 9.04 12.16
C LEU A 163 10.81 9.20 11.89
N THR A 164 10.44 10.32 11.26
CA THR A 164 9.05 10.76 11.13
C THR A 164 8.53 10.63 9.70
N SER A 165 9.41 10.55 8.70
CA SER A 165 9.04 10.40 7.29
C SER A 165 9.03 8.95 6.83
N PHE A 166 8.38 8.71 5.68
CA PHE A 166 8.66 7.51 4.91
C PHE A 166 10.11 7.58 4.38
N PRO A 167 10.84 6.45 4.34
CA PRO A 167 12.10 6.38 3.59
C PRO A 167 11.84 6.70 2.10
N ALA A 168 12.80 7.33 1.43
CA ALA A 168 12.79 7.54 -0.01
C ALA A 168 14.03 6.89 -0.64
N ILE A 169 13.83 6.18 -1.74
CA ILE A 169 14.88 5.41 -2.42
C ILE A 169 15.33 6.18 -3.66
N GLY A 170 16.62 6.52 -3.72
CA GLY A 170 17.25 7.14 -4.87
C GLY A 170 17.57 6.12 -5.99
N PRO A 171 17.80 6.58 -7.23
CA PRO A 171 18.18 5.71 -8.34
C PRO A 171 19.55 5.04 -8.15
N ASP A 172 20.39 5.58 -7.28
CA ASP A 172 21.67 5.02 -6.84
C ASP A 172 21.53 4.05 -5.65
N ALA A 173 20.31 3.62 -5.34
CA ALA A 173 19.93 2.84 -4.17
C ALA A 173 20.19 3.51 -2.82
N SER A 174 20.48 4.82 -2.78
CA SER A 174 20.54 5.56 -1.52
C SER A 174 19.18 5.62 -0.84
N VAL A 175 19.16 5.53 0.50
CA VAL A 175 17.93 5.62 1.29
C VAL A 175 17.95 6.88 2.13
N TRP A 176 17.01 7.78 1.86
CA TRP A 176 16.84 9.04 2.56
C TRP A 176 15.69 8.93 3.56
N VAL A 177 15.85 9.47 4.76
CA VAL A 177 14.78 9.50 5.76
C VAL A 177 14.95 10.71 6.68
N ALA A 178 13.85 11.36 7.04
CA ALA A 178 13.86 12.54 7.88
C ALA A 178 13.35 12.24 9.29
N SER A 179 13.94 12.93 10.25
CA SER A 179 13.39 13.18 11.57
C SER A 179 12.75 14.57 11.62
N ALA A 180 12.43 15.06 12.82
CA ALA A 180 11.96 16.43 13.01
C ALA A 180 13.01 17.49 12.66
N LYS A 181 14.31 17.18 12.78
CA LYS A 181 15.40 18.17 12.66
C LYS A 181 16.53 17.78 11.71
N THR A 182 16.57 16.53 11.27
CA THR A 182 17.73 15.96 10.56
C THR A 182 17.27 15.14 9.36
N LEU A 183 17.97 15.29 8.23
CA LEU A 183 17.83 14.41 7.08
C LEU A 183 19.00 13.42 7.08
N TYR A 184 18.68 12.13 7.12
CA TYR A 184 19.65 11.03 7.09
C TYR A 184 19.71 10.42 5.69
N VAL A 185 20.89 9.94 5.29
CA VAL A 185 21.08 9.16 4.07
C VAL A 185 21.94 7.93 4.37
N ALA A 186 21.49 6.76 3.92
CA ALA A 186 22.24 5.52 3.88
C ALA A 186 22.69 5.24 2.44
N ARG A 187 23.92 4.76 2.27
CA ARG A 187 24.54 4.37 0.98
C ARG A 187 25.29 3.07 1.16
#